data_AF-A0A1X2GW57-F1
#
_entry.id   AF-A0A1X2GW57-F1
#
_cell.length_a   1.000
_cell.length_b   1.000
_cell.length_c   1.000
_cell.angle_alpha   90.00
_cell.angle_beta   90.00
_cell.angle_gamma   90.00
#
_symmetry.space_group_name_H-M   'P 1'
#
loop_
_entity.id
_entity.type
_entity.pdbx_description
1 polymer ?
#
loop_
_entity_poly.entity_id
_entity_poly.type
_entity_poly.pdbx_seq_one_letter_code
_entity_poly.pdbx_strand_id
1 'polypeptide(L)'
;MDLPTFEKALHDMPIPTLLTEIPTIQNSMIHLLRSNEEMEDFDPDHLDPDLTSAIAENKEVIDRQNQRIDLAIAVIRERINDAAAKEMADTVATFREKYLPAPSSADHAEEGVFL
;
A
#
# COMPACT_ATOMS: atom_id res chain seq x y z
N MET A 1 5.12 13.14 -5.82
CA MET A 1 6.50 12.74 -6.18
C MET A 1 6.38 11.55 -7.10
N ASP A 2 7.05 11.56 -8.25
CA ASP A 2 7.06 10.42 -9.17
C ASP A 2 8.05 9.35 -8.71
N LEU A 3 7.95 8.15 -9.29
CA LEU A 3 8.82 7.01 -8.94
C LEU A 3 10.31 7.30 -9.20
N PRO A 4 10.74 7.94 -10.32
CA PRO A 4 12.15 8.21 -10.56
C PRO A 4 12.77 9.19 -9.54
N THR A 5 12.03 10.23 -9.15
CA THR A 5 12.51 11.17 -8.11
C THR A 5 12.65 10.46 -6.77
N PHE A 6 11.72 9.56 -6.45
CA PHE A 6 11.77 8.78 -5.21
C PHE A 6 12.95 7.80 -5.19
N GLU A 7 13.17 7.05 -6.28
CA GLU A 7 14.32 6.14 -6.42
C GLU A 7 15.64 6.87 -6.20
N LYS A 8 15.82 8.04 -6.83
CA LYS A 8 17.00 8.87 -6.60
C LYS A 8 17.16 9.25 -5.12
N ALA A 9 16.08 9.65 -4.45
CA ALA A 9 16.13 9.99 -3.03
C ALA A 9 16.51 8.78 -2.15
N LEU A 10 16.07 7.57 -2.51
CA LEU A 10 16.47 6.33 -1.85
C LEU A 10 17.97 6.04 -2.01
N HIS A 11 18.59 6.41 -3.13
CA HIS A 11 20.05 6.29 -3.31
C HIS A 11 20.83 7.30 -2.49
N ASP A 12 20.29 8.51 -2.33
CA ASP A 12 20.98 9.61 -1.66
C ASP A 12 20.85 9.57 -0.12
N MET A 13 19.87 8.85 0.43
CA MET A 13 19.64 8.80 1.89
C MET A 13 20.67 7.94 2.66
N PRO A 14 20.94 8.24 3.94
CA PRO A 14 21.75 7.38 4.80
C PRO A 14 21.15 5.98 4.96
N ILE A 15 22.01 4.95 5.09
CA ILE A 15 21.58 3.55 5.26
C ILE A 15 20.56 3.37 6.41
N PRO A 16 20.75 3.95 7.61
CA PRO A 16 19.76 3.81 8.68
C PRO A 16 18.37 4.34 8.28
N THR A 17 18.32 5.45 7.54
CA THR A 17 17.07 6.03 7.04
C THR A 17 16.43 5.15 5.99
N LEU A 18 17.23 4.59 5.07
CA LEU A 18 16.76 3.67 4.04
C LEU A 18 16.07 2.43 4.64
N LEU A 19 16.66 1.85 5.68
CA LEU A 19 16.09 0.69 6.36
C LEU A 19 14.77 1.02 7.10
N THR A 20 14.50 2.28 7.41
CA THR A 20 13.24 2.72 8.04
C THR A 20 12.16 3.17 7.06
N GLU A 21 12.47 3.31 5.78
CA GLU A 21 11.52 3.81 4.78
C GLU A 21 10.36 2.83 4.58
N ILE A 22 10.65 1.51 4.47
CA ILE A 22 9.62 0.48 4.31
C ILE A 22 8.61 0.47 5.47
N PRO A 23 9.03 0.40 6.76
CA PRO A 23 8.11 0.52 7.90
C PRO A 23 7.30 1.82 7.90
N THR A 24 7.92 2.94 7.49
CA THR A 24 7.24 4.24 7.42
C THR A 24 6.11 4.22 6.39
N ILE A 25 6.38 3.68 5.21
CA ILE A 25 5.37 3.53 4.15
C ILE A 25 4.26 2.58 4.61
N GLN A 26 4.59 1.43 5.19
CA GLN A 26 3.61 0.46 5.70
C GLN A 26 2.67 1.08 6.75
N ASN A 27 3.20 1.88 7.68
CA ASN A 27 2.39 2.59 8.66
C ASN A 27 1.41 3.56 8.00
N SER A 28 1.86 4.32 7.01
CA SER A 28 0.98 5.20 6.23
C SER A 28 -0.14 4.42 5.53
N MET A 29 0.17 3.25 4.96
CA MET A 29 -0.83 2.40 4.31
C MET A 29 -1.85 1.85 5.30
N ILE A 30 -1.43 1.43 6.50
CA ILE A 30 -2.35 0.98 7.56
C ILE A 30 -3.34 2.07 7.93
N HIS A 31 -2.89 3.32 8.05
CA HIS A 31 -3.77 4.44 8.36
C HIS A 31 -4.81 4.68 7.27
N LEU A 32 -4.43 4.58 5.99
CA LEU A 32 -5.35 4.72 4.87
C LEU A 32 -6.35 3.55 4.80
N LEU A 33 -5.88 2.32 5.02
CA LEU A 33 -6.75 1.13 5.05
C LEU A 33 -7.79 1.24 6.15
N ARG A 34 -7.39 1.62 7.37
CA ARG A 34 -8.33 1.85 8.47
C ARG A 34 -9.31 2.98 8.14
N SER A 35 -8.82 4.07 7.55
CA SER A 35 -9.71 5.17 7.15
C SER A 35 -10.73 4.72 6.12
N ASN A 36 -10.38 3.80 5.21
CA ASN A 36 -11.33 3.22 4.27
C ASN A 36 -12.37 2.35 4.98
N GLU A 37 -11.94 1.46 5.88
CA GLU A 37 -12.84 0.64 6.72
C GLU A 37 -13.83 1.53 7.49
N GLU A 38 -13.35 2.62 8.11
CA GLU A 38 -14.19 3.57 8.86
C GLU A 38 -15.19 4.31 7.97
N MET A 39 -14.84 4.60 6.71
CA MET A 39 -15.75 5.22 5.73
C MET A 39 -16.79 4.23 5.21
N GLU A 40 -16.39 2.98 4.94
CA GLU A 40 -17.30 1.89 4.54
C GLU A 40 -18.30 1.56 5.67
N ASP A 41 -17.86 1.58 6.94
CA ASP A 41 -18.74 1.40 8.10
C ASP A 41 -19.75 2.55 8.25
N PHE A 42 -19.38 3.78 7.84
CA PHE A 42 -20.24 4.96 7.94
C PHE A 42 -21.28 5.02 6.82
N ASP A 43 -20.90 4.61 5.60
CA ASP A 43 -21.77 4.59 4.41
C ASP A 43 -21.72 3.21 3.71
N PRO A 44 -22.33 2.18 4.31
CA PRO A 44 -22.23 0.81 3.80
C PRO A 44 -22.88 0.63 2.42
N ASP A 45 -23.89 1.47 2.11
CA ASP A 45 -24.61 1.44 0.84
C ASP A 45 -23.93 2.30 -0.24
N HIS A 46 -22.80 2.95 0.06
CA HIS A 46 -22.02 3.78 -0.86
C HIS A 46 -22.87 4.88 -1.54
N LEU A 47 -23.76 5.51 -0.77
CA LEU A 47 -24.67 6.55 -1.24
C LEU A 47 -24.03 7.95 -1.21
N ASP A 48 -22.98 8.14 -0.43
CA ASP A 48 -22.19 9.36 -0.37
C ASP A 48 -21.06 9.30 -1.42
N PRO A 49 -21.17 10.09 -2.51
CA PRO A 49 -20.16 10.11 -3.56
C PRO A 49 -18.81 10.67 -3.08
N ASP A 50 -18.79 11.51 -2.05
CA ASP A 50 -17.55 12.09 -1.53
C ASP A 50 -16.77 11.01 -0.75
N LEU A 51 -17.45 10.18 0.04
CA LEU A 51 -16.81 9.05 0.74
C LEU A 51 -16.32 7.99 -0.25
N THR A 52 -17.13 7.67 -1.25
CA THR A 52 -16.74 6.73 -2.31
C THR A 52 -15.50 7.22 -3.08
N SER A 53 -15.45 8.51 -3.41
CA SER A 53 -14.28 9.12 -4.07
C SER A 53 -13.05 9.10 -3.16
N ALA A 54 -13.20 9.42 -1.88
CA ALA A 54 -12.10 9.41 -0.92
C ALA A 54 -11.49 8.00 -0.75
N ILE A 55 -12.32 6.95 -0.68
CA ILE A 55 -11.86 5.55 -0.65
C ILE A 55 -11.07 5.21 -1.91
N ALA A 56 -11.57 5.60 -3.09
CA ALA A 56 -10.89 5.35 -4.36
C ALA A 56 -9.53 6.04 -4.44
N GLU A 57 -9.45 7.32 -4.04
CA GLU A 57 -8.20 8.08 -3.97
C GLU A 57 -7.20 7.44 -3.00
N ASN A 58 -7.67 6.98 -1.83
CA ASN A 58 -6.84 6.27 -0.86
C ASN A 58 -6.29 4.96 -1.42
N LYS A 59 -7.11 4.19 -2.15
CA LYS A 59 -6.68 2.96 -2.84
C LYS A 59 -5.56 3.26 -3.84
N GLU A 60 -5.67 4.33 -4.63
CA GLU A 60 -4.57 4.74 -5.52
C GLU A 60 -3.30 5.15 -4.78
N VAL A 61 -3.41 5.83 -3.63
CA VAL A 61 -2.26 6.17 -2.80
C VAL A 61 -1.59 4.90 -2.28
N ILE A 62 -2.37 3.93 -1.79
CA ILE A 62 -1.89 2.62 -1.33
C ILE A 62 -1.12 1.90 -2.44
N ASP A 63 -1.66 1.88 -3.67
CA ASP A 63 -0.99 1.24 -4.81
C ASP A 63 0.37 1.90 -5.13
N ARG A 64 0.42 3.24 -5.17
CA ARG A 64 1.67 3.98 -5.38
C ARG A 64 2.67 3.72 -4.26
N GLN A 65 2.22 3.65 -3.00
CA GLN A 65 3.07 3.33 -1.86
C GLN A 65 3.61 1.89 -1.94
N ASN A 66 2.80 0.95 -2.41
CA ASN A 66 3.23 -0.42 -2.63
C ASN A 66 4.33 -0.52 -3.69
N GLN A 67 4.24 0.25 -4.78
CA GLN A 67 5.32 0.36 -5.79
C GLN A 67 6.59 0.98 -5.21
N ARG A 68 6.46 1.98 -4.32
CA ARG A 68 7.60 2.59 -3.63
C ARG A 68 8.33 1.59 -2.72
N ILE A 69 7.61 0.68 -2.07
CA ILE A 69 8.22 -0.41 -1.31
C ILE A 69 9.08 -1.30 -2.22
N ASP A 70 8.60 -1.65 -3.42
CA ASP A 70 9.37 -2.48 -4.36
C ASP A 70 10.69 -1.79 -4.77
N LEU A 71 10.64 -0.47 -5.03
CA LEU A 71 11.85 0.32 -5.28
C LEU A 71 12.79 0.36 -4.08
N ALA A 72 12.27 0.55 -2.87
CA ALA A 72 13.08 0.54 -1.65
C ALA A 72 13.80 -0.79 -1.46
N ILE A 73 13.13 -1.92 -1.71
CA ILE A 73 13.75 -3.26 -1.67
C ILE A 73 14.88 -3.38 -2.71
N ALA A 74 14.65 -2.92 -3.94
CA ALA A 74 15.66 -2.94 -4.99
C ALA A 74 16.90 -2.12 -4.60
N VAL A 75 16.70 -0.89 -4.11
CA VAL A 75 17.82 -0.02 -3.67
C VAL A 75 18.55 -0.60 -2.45
N ILE A 76 17.85 -1.22 -1.50
CA ILE A 76 18.46 -1.93 -0.37
C ILE A 76 19.36 -3.07 -0.87
N ARG A 77 18.91 -3.83 -1.88
CA ARG A 77 19.71 -4.90 -2.48
C ARG A 77 21.02 -4.37 -3.05
N GLU A 78 20.93 -3.29 -3.81
CA GLU A 78 22.08 -2.68 -4.48
C GLU A 78 23.07 -2.03 -3.51
N ARG A 79 22.56 -1.31 -2.50
CA ARG A 79 23.40 -0.51 -1.59
C ARG A 79 23.90 -1.28 -0.38
N ILE A 80 23.22 -2.36 0.02
CA ILE A 80 23.54 -3.11 1.23
C ILE A 80 23.95 -4.53 0.87
N ASN A 81 22.99 -5.40 0.50
CA ASN A 81 23.19 -6.74 -0.05
C ASN A 81 21.85 -7.47 -0.24
N ASP A 82 21.91 -8.65 -0.88
CA ASP A 82 20.77 -9.55 -1.08
C ASP A 82 20.12 -10.02 0.22
N ALA A 83 20.89 -10.24 1.28
CA ALA A 83 20.36 -10.77 2.54
C ALA A 83 19.44 -9.73 3.23
N ALA A 84 19.86 -8.47 3.30
CA ALA A 84 19.06 -7.38 3.84
C ALA A 84 17.80 -7.12 2.99
N ALA A 85 17.93 -7.17 1.66
CA ALA A 85 16.78 -7.01 0.78
C ALA A 85 15.78 -8.16 0.93
N LYS A 86 16.26 -9.39 1.13
CA LYS A 86 15.41 -10.56 1.37
C LYS A 86 14.66 -10.44 2.70
N GLU A 87 15.35 -10.04 3.77
CA GLU A 87 14.71 -9.81 5.07
C GLU A 87 13.57 -8.80 4.96
N MET A 88 13.82 -7.65 4.32
CA MET A 88 12.78 -6.64 4.10
C MET A 88 11.64 -7.18 3.23
N ALA A 89 11.95 -7.90 2.15
CA ALA A 89 10.94 -8.49 1.28
C ALA A 89 10.05 -9.51 2.01
N ASP A 90 10.61 -10.34 2.90
CA ASP A 90 9.85 -11.31 3.69
C ASP A 90 8.88 -10.59 4.67
N THR A 91 9.31 -9.48 5.29
CA THR A 91 8.40 -8.65 6.12
C THR A 91 7.29 -7.99 5.30
N VAL A 92 7.60 -7.51 4.10
CA VAL A 92 6.64 -6.91 3.17
C VAL A 92 5.64 -7.95 2.67
N ALA A 93 6.08 -9.17 2.37
CA ALA A 93 5.20 -10.26 1.97
C ALA A 93 4.14 -10.55 3.06
N THR A 94 4.57 -10.64 4.33
CA THR A 94 3.68 -10.82 5.48
C THR A 94 2.68 -9.66 5.61
N PHE A 95 3.14 -8.42 5.40
CA PHE A 95 2.27 -7.24 5.40
C PHE A 95 1.22 -7.31 4.29
N ARG A 96 1.63 -7.63 3.05
CA ARG A 96 0.75 -7.73 1.88
C ARG A 96 -0.31 -8.80 2.07
N GLU A 97 0.07 -9.98 2.56
CA GLU A 97 -0.87 -11.06 2.88
C GLU A 97 -1.95 -10.60 3.88
N LYS A 98 -1.55 -9.85 4.89
CA LYS A 98 -2.46 -9.40 5.96
C LYS A 98 -3.37 -8.24 5.55
N TYR A 99 -2.86 -7.27 4.80
CA TYR A 99 -3.49 -5.96 4.61
C TYR A 99 -3.88 -5.64 3.17
N LEU A 100 -3.29 -6.34 2.19
CA LEU A 100 -3.59 -6.19 0.77
C LEU A 100 -3.92 -7.55 0.15
N PRO A 101 -4.90 -8.29 0.72
CA PRO A 101 -5.30 -9.55 0.12
C PRO A 101 -5.77 -9.30 -1.32
N ALA A 102 -5.48 -10.25 -2.20
CA ALA A 102 -6.06 -10.22 -3.54
C ALA A 102 -7.58 -10.01 -3.43
N PRO A 103 -8.21 -9.23 -4.32
CA PRO A 103 -9.65 -9.03 -4.27
C PRO A 103 -10.32 -10.40 -4.23
N SER A 104 -11.01 -10.67 -3.12
CA SER A 104 -11.85 -11.85 -2.99
C SER A 104 -12.83 -11.80 -4.16
N SER A 105 -12.99 -12.90 -4.89
CA SER A 105 -13.94 -13.04 -5.99
C SER A 105 -15.41 -12.96 -5.55
N ALA A 106 -15.70 -12.27 -4.44
CA ALA A 106 -17.01 -12.16 -3.79
C ALA A 106 -17.70 -10.80 -3.98
N ASP A 107 -17.08 -9.81 -4.62
CA ASP A 107 -17.68 -8.47 -4.77
C ASP A 107 -18.65 -8.32 -5.96
N HIS A 108 -19.03 -9.41 -6.63
CA HIS A 108 -20.06 -9.37 -7.67
C HIS A 108 -21.06 -10.53 -7.50
N ALA A 109 -21.88 -10.45 -6.46
CA ALA A 109 -23.13 -11.18 -6.43
C ALA A 109 -24.15 -10.42 -5.59
N GLU A 110 -24.79 -9.40 -6.18
CA GLU A 110 -26.25 -9.17 -6.07
C GLU A 110 -26.73 -8.47 -7.37
N GLU A 111 -26.76 -9.24 -8.47
CA GLU A 111 -27.82 -9.06 -9.47
C GLU A 111 -29.15 -9.52 -8.82
N GLY A 112 -29.75 -8.64 -8.03
CA GLY A 112 -31.04 -8.83 -7.40
C GLY A 112 -32.18 -8.34 -8.30
N VAL A 113 -32.56 -9.19 -9.25
CA VAL A 113 -33.86 -9.29 -9.95
C VAL A 113 -34.95 -8.30 -9.50
N PHE A 114 -35.24 -7.28 -10.33
CA PHE A 114 -36.58 -6.66 -10.35
C PHE A 114 -37.49 -7.51 -11.23
N LEU A 115 -38.43 -8.23 -10.61
CA LEU A 115 -39.65 -8.77 -11.24
C LEU A 115 -40.86 -7.96 -10.76
#